data_AF-A0A9Y2EYP2-F1
#
_entry.id   AF-A0A9Y2EYP2-F1
#
_cell.length_a   1.000
_cell.length_b   1.000
_cell.length_c   1.000
_cell.angle_alpha   90.00
_cell.angle_beta   90.00
_cell.angle_gamma   90.00
#
_symmetry.space_group_name_H-M   'P 1'
#
loop_
_entity.id
_entity.type
_entity.pdbx_description
1 polymer ?
#
loop_
_entity_poly.entity_id
_entity_poly.type
_entity_poly.pdbx_seq_one_letter_code
_entity_poly.pdbx_strand_id
1 'polypeptide(L)'
;MPTPAELIAQRNEIDRQISVANLEGLKAILAALKNGKAGTLATDLEALVPQLAPAPEMGWPYSQIGNVINVVRQVTAFYEGEVARVQAMVDAQQV
;
A
#
# COMPACT_ATOMS: atom_id res chain seq x y z
N MET A 1 34.03 3.65 -20.79
CA MET A 1 32.84 2.85 -20.43
C MET A 1 32.44 3.24 -19.03
N PRO A 2 31.14 3.41 -18.72
CA PRO A 2 30.70 3.68 -17.37
C PRO A 2 31.08 2.52 -16.43
N THR A 3 31.44 2.87 -15.22
CA THR A 3 31.73 1.95 -14.12
C THR A 3 30.43 1.32 -13.59
N PRO A 4 30.52 0.17 -12.90
CA PRO A 4 29.35 -0.42 -12.24
C PRO A 4 28.62 0.54 -11.28
N ALA A 5 29.37 1.40 -10.57
CA ALA A 5 28.79 2.39 -9.66
C ALA A 5 27.99 3.48 -10.40
N GLU A 6 28.52 3.97 -11.53
CA GLU A 6 27.82 4.94 -12.38
C GLU A 6 26.53 4.34 -12.98
N LEU A 7 26.56 3.07 -13.37
CA LEU A 7 25.36 2.37 -13.86
C LEU A 7 24.28 2.23 -12.78
N ILE A 8 24.67 1.92 -11.52
CA ILE A 8 23.73 1.86 -10.39
C ILE A 8 23.15 3.25 -10.09
N ALA A 9 23.97 4.30 -10.13
CA ALA A 9 23.50 5.67 -9.93
C ALA A 9 22.49 6.08 -11.01
N GLN A 10 22.77 5.77 -12.27
CA GLN A 10 21.86 6.02 -13.39
C GLN A 10 20.54 5.27 -13.24
N ARG A 11 20.58 3.98 -12.85
CA ARG A 11 19.37 3.19 -12.58
C ARG A 11 18.54 3.83 -11.47
N ASN A 12 19.15 4.18 -10.34
CA ASN A 12 18.43 4.79 -9.21
C ASN A 12 17.78 6.12 -9.60
N GLU A 13 18.44 6.91 -10.45
CA GLU A 13 17.87 8.16 -10.94
C GLU A 13 16.68 7.89 -11.89
N ILE A 14 16.77 6.90 -12.78
CA ILE A 14 15.65 6.48 -13.62
C ILE A 14 14.47 5.99 -12.75
N ASP A 15 14.73 5.15 -11.75
CA ASP A 15 13.69 4.64 -10.83
C ASP A 15 13.00 5.78 -10.06
N ARG A 16 13.77 6.79 -9.66
CA ARG A 16 13.25 8.00 -9.02
C ARG A 16 12.36 8.79 -9.99
N GLN A 17 12.79 9.00 -11.23
CA GLN A 17 12.00 9.71 -12.25
C GLN A 17 10.70 8.97 -12.57
N ILE A 18 10.76 7.64 -12.71
CA ILE A 18 9.58 6.79 -12.91
C ILE A 18 8.62 6.89 -11.72
N SER A 19 9.14 6.87 -10.49
CA SER A 19 8.32 7.00 -9.27
C SER A 19 7.57 8.34 -9.26
N VAL A 20 8.28 9.44 -9.50
CA VAL A 20 7.69 10.80 -9.55
C VAL A 20 6.64 10.90 -10.65
N ALA A 21 6.92 10.39 -11.85
CA ALA A 21 5.97 10.41 -12.97
C ALA A 21 4.67 9.65 -12.67
N ASN A 22 4.73 8.63 -11.80
CA ASN A 22 3.58 7.81 -11.41
C ASN A 22 2.83 8.32 -10.16
N LEU A 23 3.28 9.42 -9.53
CA LEU A 23 2.72 9.91 -8.27
C LEU A 23 1.20 10.15 -8.34
N GLU A 24 0.70 10.76 -9.41
CA GLU A 24 -0.74 11.01 -9.56
C GLU A 24 -1.54 9.71 -9.73
N GLY A 25 -0.96 8.69 -10.38
CA GLY A 25 -1.53 7.36 -10.44
C GLY A 25 -1.60 6.69 -9.06
N LEU A 26 -0.54 6.80 -8.26
CA LEU A 26 -0.51 6.30 -6.88
C LEU A 26 -1.56 6.99 -6.00
N LYS A 27 -1.70 8.33 -6.12
CA LYS A 27 -2.75 9.10 -5.42
C LYS A 27 -4.15 8.66 -5.86
N ALA A 28 -4.37 8.43 -7.15
CA ALA A 28 -5.65 7.98 -7.68
C ALA A 28 -6.02 6.58 -7.14
N ILE A 29 -5.07 5.65 -7.09
CA ILE A 29 -5.29 4.32 -6.49
C ILE A 29 -5.61 4.46 -5.00
N LEU A 30 -4.83 5.24 -4.26
CA LEU A 30 -5.06 5.45 -2.83
C LEU A 30 -6.45 6.06 -2.57
N ALA A 31 -6.86 7.05 -3.37
CA ALA A 31 -8.18 7.65 -3.28
C ALA A 31 -9.29 6.64 -3.60
N ALA A 32 -9.10 5.79 -4.62
CA ALA A 32 -10.05 4.74 -4.95
C ALA A 32 -10.17 3.68 -3.84
N LEU A 33 -9.06 3.32 -3.18
CA LEU A 33 -9.06 2.42 -2.03
C LEU A 33 -9.83 3.05 -0.86
N LYS A 34 -9.55 4.32 -0.53
CA LYS A 34 -10.21 5.03 0.59
C LYS A 34 -11.71 5.27 0.36
N ASN A 35 -12.10 5.62 -0.86
CA ASN A 35 -13.49 5.94 -1.19
C ASN A 35 -14.33 4.70 -1.54
N GLY A 36 -13.68 3.60 -1.92
CA GLY A 36 -14.33 2.37 -2.31
C GLY A 36 -14.59 1.44 -1.12
N LYS A 37 -15.30 0.33 -1.39
CA LYS A 37 -15.53 -0.75 -0.40
C LYS A 37 -14.21 -1.31 0.14
N ALA A 38 -13.11 -1.26 -0.61
CA ALA A 38 -11.82 -1.74 -0.16
C ALA A 38 -11.32 -1.03 1.13
N GLY A 39 -11.61 0.27 1.28
CA GLY A 39 -11.17 1.06 2.43
C GLY A 39 -11.92 0.74 3.72
N THR A 40 -13.16 0.25 3.62
CA THR A 40 -13.96 -0.17 4.78
C THR A 40 -13.96 -1.67 5.01
N LEU A 41 -13.64 -2.47 3.97
CA LEU A 41 -13.80 -3.93 3.98
C LEU A 41 -13.13 -4.61 5.18
N ALA A 42 -11.91 -4.19 5.56
CA ALA A 42 -11.23 -4.77 6.73
C ALA A 42 -12.03 -4.52 8.03
N THR A 43 -12.48 -3.28 8.25
CA THR A 43 -13.29 -2.90 9.41
C THR A 43 -14.66 -3.57 9.40
N ASP A 44 -15.30 -3.63 8.22
CA ASP A 44 -16.59 -4.28 8.04
C ASP A 44 -16.49 -5.78 8.35
N LEU A 45 -15.44 -6.45 7.85
CA LEU A 45 -15.18 -7.86 8.17
C LEU A 45 -14.94 -8.05 9.67
N GLU A 46 -14.14 -7.22 10.33
CA GLU A 46 -13.93 -7.31 11.78
C GLU A 46 -15.22 -7.15 12.59
N ALA A 47 -16.14 -6.27 12.16
CA ALA A 47 -17.43 -6.09 12.81
C ALA A 47 -18.37 -7.30 12.61
N LEU A 48 -18.24 -7.99 11.47
CA LEU A 48 -19.06 -9.15 11.13
C LEU A 48 -18.48 -10.48 11.61
N VAL A 49 -17.16 -10.59 11.79
CA VAL A 49 -16.47 -11.81 12.24
C VAL A 49 -17.12 -12.40 13.49
N PRO A 50 -17.46 -11.62 14.54
CA PRO A 50 -18.07 -12.19 15.74
C PRO A 50 -19.42 -12.88 15.50
N GLN A 51 -20.12 -12.54 14.42
CA GLN A 51 -21.42 -13.13 14.07
C GLN A 51 -21.26 -14.53 13.41
N LEU A 52 -20.10 -14.81 12.82
CA LEU A 52 -19.81 -16.06 12.10
C LEU A 52 -18.81 -16.95 12.85
N ALA A 53 -17.81 -16.35 13.48
CA ALA A 53 -16.72 -16.97 14.23
C ALA A 53 -16.36 -16.09 15.43
N PRO A 54 -17.08 -16.22 16.56
CA PRO A 54 -16.96 -15.30 17.70
C PRO A 54 -15.62 -15.36 18.43
N ALA A 55 -14.86 -16.45 18.24
CA ALA A 55 -13.65 -16.67 19.01
C ALA A 55 -12.58 -17.47 18.22
N PRO A 56 -11.28 -17.29 18.52
CA PRO A 56 -10.18 -17.96 17.84
C PRO A 56 -10.25 -19.50 17.87
N GLU A 57 -10.93 -20.07 18.86
CA GLU A 57 -11.15 -21.51 19.06
C GLU A 57 -11.99 -22.13 17.93
N MET A 58 -12.69 -21.32 17.13
CA MET A 58 -13.31 -21.75 15.86
C MET A 58 -12.28 -22.22 14.83
N GLY A 59 -10.98 -21.95 15.05
CA GLY A 59 -9.88 -22.54 14.31
C GLY A 59 -9.73 -21.95 12.91
N TRP A 60 -9.89 -22.80 11.90
CA TRP A 60 -9.56 -22.46 10.52
C TRP A 60 -10.36 -21.27 9.95
N PRO A 61 -11.69 -21.20 10.07
CA PRO A 61 -12.48 -20.10 9.50
C PRO A 61 -12.13 -18.73 10.10
N TYR A 62 -11.95 -18.66 11.42
CA TYR A 62 -11.54 -17.43 12.10
C TYR A 62 -10.17 -16.94 11.58
N SER A 63 -9.21 -17.87 11.48
CA SER A 63 -7.86 -17.59 11.00
C SER A 63 -7.85 -17.09 9.56
N GLN A 64 -8.68 -17.69 8.69
CA GLN A 64 -8.80 -17.27 7.29
C GLN A 64 -9.35 -15.85 7.16
N ILE A 65 -10.38 -15.50 7.93
CA ILE A 65 -10.94 -14.14 7.88
C ILE A 65 -9.92 -13.13 8.42
N GLY A 66 -9.20 -13.46 9.50
CA GLY A 66 -8.11 -12.64 10.02
C GLY A 66 -7.00 -12.36 8.98
N ASN A 67 -6.63 -13.38 8.19
CA ASN A 67 -5.66 -13.23 7.10
C ASN A 67 -6.17 -12.25 6.02
N VAL A 68 -7.44 -12.35 5.62
CA VAL A 68 -8.03 -11.43 4.64
C VAL A 68 -8.02 -9.99 5.15
N ILE A 69 -8.43 -9.77 6.40
CA ILE A 69 -8.40 -8.46 7.05
C ILE A 69 -6.99 -7.87 7.01
N ASN A 70 -5.98 -8.66 7.36
CA ASN A 70 -4.59 -8.23 7.38
C ASN A 70 -4.11 -7.82 5.98
N VAL A 71 -4.40 -8.61 4.95
CA VAL A 71 -4.01 -8.30 3.56
C VAL A 71 -4.64 -6.99 3.09
N VAL A 72 -5.94 -6.79 3.32
CA VAL A 72 -6.65 -5.56 2.91
C VAL A 72 -6.03 -4.32 3.57
N ARG A 73 -5.68 -4.42 4.86
CA ARG A 73 -4.98 -3.34 5.58
C ARG A 73 -3.60 -3.07 5.03
N GLN A 74 -2.81 -4.11 4.79
CA GLN A 74 -1.44 -3.97 4.28
C GLN A 74 -1.42 -3.34 2.89
N VAL A 75 -2.35 -3.69 2.01
CA VAL A 75 -2.47 -3.05 0.69
C VAL A 75 -2.75 -1.55 0.84
N THR A 76 -3.69 -1.18 1.70
CA THR A 76 -4.03 0.24 1.92
C THR A 76 -2.83 1.01 2.50
N ALA A 77 -2.20 0.45 3.55
CA ALA A 77 -1.02 1.04 4.19
C ALA A 77 0.18 1.16 3.24
N PHE A 78 0.36 0.19 2.33
CA PHE A 78 1.39 0.23 1.30
C PHE A 78 1.23 1.47 0.40
N TYR A 79 0.02 1.71 -0.13
CA TYR A 79 -0.22 2.88 -0.98
C TYR A 79 -0.11 4.21 -0.23
N GLU A 80 -0.50 4.25 1.04
CA GLU A 80 -0.27 5.44 1.88
C GLU A 80 1.22 5.76 2.04
N GLY A 81 2.02 4.74 2.39
CA GLY A 81 3.46 4.89 2.54
C GLY A 81 4.15 5.25 1.23
N GLU A 82 3.73 4.64 0.12
CA GLU A 82 4.32 4.89 -1.19
C GLU A 82 4.01 6.29 -1.72
N VAL A 83 2.76 6.77 -1.55
CA VAL A 83 2.41 8.16 -1.86
C VAL A 83 3.24 9.13 -1.01
N ALA A 84 3.38 8.89 0.29
CA ALA A 84 4.17 9.74 1.17
C ALA A 84 5.66 9.77 0.78
N ARG A 85 6.24 8.61 0.47
CA ARG A 85 7.63 8.46 0.03
C ARG A 85 7.89 9.26 -1.25
N VAL A 86 7.04 9.10 -2.26
CA VAL A 86 7.24 9.75 -3.57
C VAL A 86 6.91 11.25 -3.49
N GLN A 87 5.90 11.66 -2.71
CA GLN A 87 5.62 13.08 -2.48
C GLN A 87 6.82 13.77 -1.82
N ALA A 88 7.45 13.15 -0.82
CA ALA A 88 8.66 13.69 -0.20
C ALA A 88 9.83 13.84 -1.21
N MET A 89 9.93 12.96 -2.22
CA MET A 89 10.91 13.10 -3.30
C MET A 89 10.62 14.31 -4.19
N VAL A 90 9.34 14.58 -4.51
CA VAL A 90 8.93 15.75 -5.30
C VAL A 90 9.18 17.04 -4.51
N ASP A 91 8.79 17.06 -3.24
CA ASP A 91 8.94 18.24 -2.38
C ASP A 91 10.41 18.61 -2.21
N ALA A 92 11.30 17.62 -2.10
CA ALA A 92 12.75 17.83 -2.03
C ALA A 92 13.37 18.42 -3.32
N GLN A 93 12.67 18.41 -4.45
CA GLN A 93 13.12 19.05 -5.70
C GLN A 93 12.71 20.52 -5.81
N GLN A 94 11.78 20.97 -4.97
CA GLN A 94 11.25 22.35 -4.98
C GLN A 94 11.99 23.29 -4.00
N VAL A 95 12.96 22.75 -3.24
CA VAL A 95 13.88 23.47 -2.35
C VAL A 95 15.22 23.65 -3.04
#